data_AF-A0A7C6YVV8-F1
#
_entry.id   AF-A0A7C6YVV8-F1
#
_cell.length_a   1.000
_cell.length_b   1.000
_cell.length_c   1.000
_cell.angle_alpha   90.00
_cell.angle_beta   90.00
_cell.angle_gamma   90.00
#
_symmetry.space_group_name_H-M   'P 1'
#
loop_
_entity.id
_entity.type
_entity.pdbx_description
1 polymer ?
#
loop_
_entity_poly.entity_id
_entity_poly.type
_entity_poly.pdbx_seq_one_letter_code
_entity_poly.pdbx_strand_id
1 'polypeptide(L)' 'MQKGFLWDPADAAHAMIAVAKMMLDGVEIDTGLELHRLGKVEVFKDERLIAVDATLEITKENADKLGF' A
#
# COMPACT_ATOMS: atom_id res chain seq x y z
N MET A 1 15.73 10.44 19.85
CA MET A 1 15.92 10.51 18.38
C MET A 1 14.53 10.73 17.78
N GLN A 2 14.32 11.79 16.99
CA GLN A 2 13.02 12.01 16.34
C GLN A 2 12.95 11.16 15.07
N LYS A 3 11.78 10.56 14.82
CA LYS A 3 11.50 9.77 13.62
C LYS A 3 10.09 10.08 13.11
N GLY A 4 9.93 10.04 11.79
CA GLY A 4 8.65 10.12 11.12
C GLY A 4 8.15 8.72 10.77
N PHE A 5 6.84 8.58 10.62
CA PHE A 5 6.21 7.37 10.11
C PHE A 5 5.30 7.75 8.95
N LEU A 6 5.45 7.04 7.84
CA LEU A 6 4.63 7.19 6.65
C LEU A 6 4.52 5.83 5.94
N TRP A 7 4.18 5.89 4.67
CA TRP A 7 4.24 4.85 3.65
C TRP A 7 4.72 5.54 2.37
N ASP A 8 5.12 4.78 1.34
CA ASP A 8 5.40 5.35 0.02
C ASP A 8 4.06 5.72 -0.67
N PRO A 9 3.77 7.02 -0.92
CA PRO A 9 2.52 7.43 -1.55
C PRO A 9 2.41 7.00 -3.02
N ALA A 10 3.53 6.80 -3.72
CA ALA A 10 3.52 6.31 -5.09
C ALA A 10 3.05 4.85 -5.15
N ASP A 11 3.47 4.02 -4.19
CA ASP A 11 3.00 2.65 -4.06
C ASP A 11 1.52 2.59 -3.71
N ALA A 12 1.04 3.46 -2.82
CA ALA A 12 -0.39 3.58 -2.53
C ALA A 12 -1.20 3.98 -3.79
N ALA A 13 -0.72 4.93 -4.58
CA ALA A 13 -1.38 5.34 -5.82
C ALA A 13 -1.43 4.20 -6.85
N HIS A 14 -0.32 3.48 -7.03
CA HIS A 14 -0.27 2.33 -7.92
C HIS A 14 -1.23 1.22 -7.48
N ALA A 15 -1.29 0.94 -6.18
CA ALA A 15 -2.22 -0.02 -5.59
C ALA A 15 -3.69 0.33 -5.88
N MET A 16 -4.08 1.59 -5.69
CA MET A 16 -5.45 2.04 -5.95
C MET A 16 -5.86 1.81 -7.42
N ILE A 17 -4.99 2.16 -8.37
CA ILE A 17 -5.26 1.95 -9.79
C ILE A 17 -5.28 0.46 -10.15
N ALA A 18 -4.37 -0.33 -9.59
CA ALA A 18 -4.32 -1.78 -9.81
C ALA A 18 -5.60 -2.46 -9.34
N VAL A 19 -6.07 -2.17 -8.12
CA VAL A 19 -7.34 -2.69 -7.58
C VAL A 19 -8.51 -2.26 -8.46
N ALA A 20 -8.59 -0.99 -8.85
CA ALA A 20 -9.66 -0.51 -9.73
C ALA A 20 -9.70 -1.26 -11.07
N LYS A 21 -8.52 -1.49 -11.68
CA LYS A 21 -8.41 -2.28 -12.90
C LYS A 21 -8.85 -3.73 -12.69
N MET A 22 -8.39 -4.38 -11.61
CA MET A 22 -8.78 -5.76 -11.27
C MET A 22 -10.30 -5.90 -11.16
N MET A 23 -10.97 -4.95 -10.49
CA MET A 23 -12.43 -4.93 -10.38
C MET A 23 -13.11 -4.79 -11.75
N LEU A 24 -12.59 -3.91 -12.64
CA LEU A 24 -13.10 -3.76 -14.01
C LEU A 24 -12.90 -5.01 -14.87
N ASP A 25 -11.82 -5.74 -14.62
CA ASP A 25 -11.51 -7.02 -15.28
C ASP A 25 -12.29 -8.20 -14.67
N GLY A 26 -13.12 -7.97 -13.65
CA GLY A 26 -13.97 -8.98 -13.01
C GLY A 26 -13.26 -9.85 -11.97
N VAL A 27 -12.08 -9.45 -11.50
CA VAL A 27 -11.33 -10.14 -10.44
C VAL A 27 -11.96 -9.84 -9.08
N GLU A 28 -12.16 -10.89 -8.27
CA GLU A 28 -12.62 -10.73 -6.89
C GLU A 28 -11.49 -10.20 -5.99
N ILE A 29 -11.82 -9.19 -5.17
CA ILE A 29 -10.90 -8.60 -4.21
C ILE A 29 -11.14 -9.23 -2.84
N ASP A 30 -10.20 -10.06 -2.40
CA ASP A 30 -10.25 -10.76 -1.11
C ASP A 30 -8.88 -10.80 -0.43
N THR A 31 -8.88 -11.17 0.85
CA THR A 31 -7.68 -11.33 1.66
C THR A 31 -6.71 -12.31 1.02
N GLY A 32 -5.43 -11.94 0.99
CA GLY A 32 -4.38 -12.72 0.35
C GLY A 32 -4.15 -12.37 -1.12
N LEU A 33 -4.92 -11.44 -1.71
CA LEU A 33 -4.59 -10.82 -3.00
C LEU A 33 -3.20 -10.19 -2.93
N GLU A 34 -2.38 -10.39 -3.96
CA GLU A 34 -1.05 -9.78 -4.05
C GLU A 34 -1.07 -8.51 -4.89
N LEU A 35 -0.59 -7.41 -4.31
CA LEU A 35 -0.35 -6.16 -5.00
C LEU A 35 1.15 -6.00 -5.29
N HIS A 36 1.45 -5.55 -6.51
CA HIS A 36 2.84 -5.30 -6.92
C HIS A 36 3.51 -4.34 -5.93
N ARG A 37 4.75 -4.66 -5.51
CA ARG A 37 5.57 -3.94 -4.51
C ARG A 37 5.05 -3.92 -3.07
N LEU A 38 3.77 -4.24 -2.85
CA LEU A 38 3.13 -4.20 -1.53
C LEU A 38 2.87 -5.60 -0.93
N GLY A 39 2.88 -6.65 -1.75
CA GLY A 39 2.67 -8.03 -1.30
C GLY A 39 1.20 -8.32 -0.99
N LYS A 40 0.95 -9.25 -0.06
CA LYS A 40 -0.41 -9.70 0.29
C LYS A 40 -1.14 -8.66 1.11
N VAL A 41 -2.42 -8.45 0.79
CA VAL A 41 -3.29 -7.51 1.49
C VAL A 41 -4.36 -8.22 2.32
N GLU A 42 -4.82 -7.54 3.36
CA GLU A 42 -6.02 -7.89 4.11
C GLU A 42 -7.20 -7.09 3.57
N VAL A 43 -8.35 -7.75 3.37
CA VAL A 43 -9.57 -7.12 2.84
C VAL A 43 -10.69 -7.26 3.85
N PHE A 44 -11.16 -6.11 4.30
CA PHE A 44 -12.30 -5.95 5.21
C PHE A 44 -13.50 -5.49 4.38
N LYS A 45 -14.27 -6.46 3.86
CA LYS A 45 -15.35 -6.19 2.89
C LYS A 45 -16.47 -5.34 3.48
N ASP A 46 -16.81 -5.52 4.76
CA ASP A 46 -17.87 -4.78 5.44
C ASP A 46 -17.50 -3.29 5.60
N GLU A 47 -16.24 -3.02 5.91
CA GLU A 47 -15.65 -1.69 6.07
C GLU A 47 -15.21 -1.07 4.74
N ARG A 48 -15.24 -1.85 3.65
CA ARG A 48 -14.72 -1.47 2.32
C ARG A 48 -13.26 -0.99 2.39
N LEU A 49 -12.46 -1.70 3.18
CA LEU A 49 -11.07 -1.38 3.45
C LEU A 49 -10.15 -2.47 2.91
N ILE A 50 -9.10 -2.06 2.21
CA ILE A 50 -7.96 -2.90 1.86
C ILE A 50 -6.77 -2.37 2.66
N ALA A 51 -6.19 -3.21 3.51
CA ALA A 51 -5.08 -2.84 4.38
C ALA A 51 -3.80 -3.57 3.98
N VAL A 52 -2.69 -2.85 4.11
CA VAL A 52 -1.33 -3.38 3.93
C VAL A 52 -0.44 -2.80 5.01
N ASP A 53 0.47 -3.62 5.56
CA ASP A 53 1.55 -3.10 6.39
C ASP A 53 2.75 -2.73 5.51
N ALA A 54 2.82 -1.45 5.13
CA ALA A 54 3.90 -0.87 4.36
C ALA A 54 4.53 0.33 5.10
N THR A 55 4.57 0.23 6.44
CA THR A 55 5.06 1.32 7.29
C THR A 55 6.53 1.64 7.01
N LEU A 56 6.79 2.88 6.65
CA LEU A 56 8.13 3.43 6.43
C LEU A 56 8.56 4.28 7.63
N GLU A 57 9.64 3.87 8.28
CA GLU A 57 10.30 4.68 9.31
C GLU A 57 11.28 5.68 8.67
N ILE A 58 11.02 6.96 8.87
CA ILE A 58 11.85 8.06 8.36
C ILE A 58 12.78 8.52 9.47
N THR A 59 14.07 8.40 9.22
CA THR A 59 15.15 8.83 10.12
C THR A 59 16.04 9.86 9.42
N LYS A 60 16.92 10.51 10.18
CA LYS A 60 17.87 11.47 9.61
C LYS A 60 18.78 10.83 8.54
N GLU A 61 19.03 9.53 8.65
CA GLU A 61 19.95 8.78 7.79
C GLU A 61 19.34 8.38 6.44
N ASN A 62 18.00 8.34 6.34
CA ASN A 62 17.31 7.92 5.12
C ASN A 62 16.43 9.01 4.49
N ALA A 63 16.08 10.09 5.21
CA ALA A 63 15.14 11.10 4.74
C ALA A 63 15.49 11.67 3.34
N ASP A 64 16.76 12.02 3.12
CA ASP A 64 17.23 12.60 1.85
C ASP A 64 17.22 11.60 0.68
N LYS A 65 17.04 10.31 0.95
CA LYS A 65 17.04 9.23 -0.06
C LYS A 65 15.64 8.83 -0.52
N LEU A 66 14.60 9.27 0.20
CA LEU A 66 13.24 8.80 -0.03
C LEU A 66 12.64 9.37 -1.31
N GLY A 67 12.92 10.63 -1.63
CA GLY A 67 12.78 11.20 -2.98
C GLY A 67 11.39 11.09 -3.64
N PHE A 68 10.35 10.78 -2.86
CA PHE A 68 8.96 10.76 -3.27
C PHE A 68 8.28 12.13 -3.09
#